data_AF-A0A6G1RU62-F1
#
_entry.id   AF-A0A6G1RU62-F1
#
_cell.length_a   1.000
_cell.length_b   1.000
_cell.length_c   1.000
_cell.angle_alpha   90.00
_cell.angle_beta   90.00
_cell.angle_gamma   90.00
#
_symmetry.space_group_name_H-M   'P 1'
#
loop_
_entity.id
_entity.type
_entity.pdbx_description
1 polymer ?
#
loop_
_entity_poly.entity_id
_entity_poly.type
_entity_poly.pdbx_seq_one_letter_code
_entity_poly.pdbx_strand_id
1 'polypeptide(L)'
;RKRVLEDEDSEEEEDVEVAGEEEEEEGEPNVEDLLENSWNIAQFLPQAASCQSYFLMIVSAYIVAVYHSMKEELRRNAPGTTPVKRKSISQVSQEVLGETGAMPGMITFSQDYVANELTQSFFTITQKIQKKMAGSRNATEPSDMFPVLPGSYLPLNNPALEFVKYVCKVLSLDANITNQVNKLRRDLLRLIEVGEFSEAAQFRDPCRSYVLPEVICRNCNFCRD
;
A
#
# COMPACT_ATOMS: atom_id res chain seq x y z
N ARG A 1 56.30 61.67 28.61
CA ARG A 1 55.71 62.98 28.98
C ARG A 1 54.51 63.18 28.03
N LYS A 2 53.29 63.47 28.53
CA LYS A 2 52.06 63.81 27.72
C LYS A 2 52.21 65.15 26.96
N ARG A 3 51.26 65.64 26.12
CA ARG A 3 50.22 64.96 25.25
C ARG A 3 50.87 64.79 23.84
N VAL A 4 50.25 64.69 22.65
CA VAL A 4 48.88 64.73 22.07
C VAL A 4 48.76 63.50 21.11
N LEU A 5 47.66 63.16 20.43
CA LEU A 5 46.35 63.78 20.15
C LEU A 5 45.18 62.96 20.72
N GLU A 6 43.96 63.47 20.58
CA GLU A 6 42.67 62.77 20.49
C GLU A 6 41.87 63.54 19.43
N ASP A 7 41.43 62.88 18.36
CA ASP A 7 40.50 63.38 17.34
C ASP A 7 39.51 62.24 17.06
N GLU A 8 38.22 62.55 16.97
CA GLU A 8 37.12 61.58 16.83
C GLU A 8 36.76 61.44 15.35
N ASP A 9 36.64 60.20 14.85
CA ASP A 9 36.02 59.91 13.55
C ASP A 9 34.98 58.79 13.76
N SER A 10 33.84 58.91 13.09
CA SER A 10 32.63 58.13 13.41
C SER A 10 32.25 57.22 12.25
N GLU A 11 32.66 55.96 12.34
CA GLU A 11 32.24 54.91 11.40
C GLU A 11 30.82 54.41 11.78
N GLU A 12 29.87 54.56 10.87
CA GLU A 12 28.48 54.10 11.04
C GLU A 12 28.39 52.62 10.66
N GLU A 13 28.04 51.73 11.62
CA GLU A 13 27.85 50.30 11.36
C GLU A 13 26.48 50.06 10.68
N GLU A 14 26.48 49.70 9.39
CA GLU A 14 25.28 49.24 8.68
C GLU A 14 24.91 47.82 9.12
N ASP A 15 24.08 47.70 10.16
CA ASP A 15 23.48 46.43 10.60
C ASP A 15 22.51 45.89 9.51
N VAL A 16 23.03 45.05 8.62
CA VAL A 16 22.23 44.32 7.64
C VAL A 16 21.53 43.15 8.34
N GLU A 17 20.35 43.42 8.90
CA GLU A 17 19.43 42.38 9.39
C GLU A 17 19.00 41.48 8.22
N VAL A 18 19.74 40.39 8.01
CA VAL A 18 19.32 39.30 7.11
C VAL A 18 18.18 38.57 7.80
N ALA A 19 16.96 39.07 7.59
CA ALA A 19 15.74 38.38 7.93
C ALA A 19 15.74 37.00 7.26
N GLY A 20 15.92 35.95 8.06
CA GLY A 20 15.71 34.59 7.61
C GLY A 20 14.23 34.41 7.32
N GLU A 21 13.86 34.42 6.04
CA GLU A 21 12.57 33.92 5.60
C GLU A 21 12.55 32.41 5.91
N GLU A 22 12.02 32.07 7.09
CA GLU A 22 11.58 30.71 7.40
C GLU A 22 10.42 30.41 6.45
N GLU A 23 10.75 29.85 5.27
CA GLU A 23 9.75 29.26 4.37
C GLU A 23 9.01 28.18 5.18
N GLU A 24 7.80 28.50 5.62
CA GLU A 24 6.85 27.51 6.15
C GLU A 24 6.53 26.53 5.01
N GLU A 25 7.29 25.43 4.92
CA GLU A 25 7.05 24.33 3.99
C GLU A 25 5.64 23.80 4.28
N GLU A 26 4.64 24.26 3.50
CA GLU A 26 3.22 23.89 3.66
C GLU A 26 3.12 22.36 3.68
N GLY A 27 2.96 21.81 4.89
CA GLY A 27 3.28 20.41 5.17
C GLY A 27 2.50 19.48 4.24
N GLU A 28 3.23 18.85 3.30
CA GLU A 28 2.62 18.07 2.21
C GLU A 28 1.53 17.13 2.77
N PRO A 29 0.30 17.17 2.21
CA PRO A 29 -0.86 16.57 2.86
C PRO A 29 -0.63 15.08 3.10
N ASN A 30 -0.92 14.68 4.35
CA ASN A 30 -0.67 13.35 4.85
C ASN A 30 -1.45 12.30 4.03
N VAL A 31 -0.74 11.30 3.53
CA VAL A 31 -1.24 10.34 2.52
C VAL A 31 -2.33 9.46 3.14
N GLU A 32 -2.14 9.13 4.41
CA GLU A 32 -3.08 8.44 5.28
C GLU A 32 -4.44 9.16 5.38
N ASP A 33 -4.47 10.50 5.30
CA ASP A 33 -5.70 11.31 5.32
C ASP A 33 -6.34 11.46 3.92
N LEU A 34 -5.58 11.21 2.84
CA LEU A 34 -6.04 11.25 1.45
C LEU A 34 -6.49 9.88 0.89
N LEU A 35 -6.28 8.78 1.62
CA LEU A 35 -6.45 7.42 1.09
C LEU A 35 -7.91 6.92 1.09
N GLU A 36 -8.64 7.25 0.01
CA GLU A 36 -9.97 6.69 -0.24
C GLU A 36 -9.94 5.17 -0.52
N ASN A 37 -10.81 4.42 0.16
CA ASN A 37 -10.73 2.97 0.29
C ASN A 37 -11.94 2.23 -0.33
N SER A 38 -12.21 2.47 -1.62
CA SER A 38 -13.42 2.03 -2.34
C SER A 38 -13.41 0.55 -2.82
N TRP A 39 -13.04 -0.38 -1.94
CA TRP A 39 -12.89 -1.81 -2.27
C TRP A 39 -14.22 -2.59 -2.22
N ASN A 40 -14.91 -2.75 -3.35
CA ASN A 40 -16.16 -3.54 -3.42
C ASN A 40 -16.00 -4.98 -2.90
N ILE A 41 -14.88 -5.65 -3.16
CA ILE A 41 -14.61 -7.00 -2.66
C ILE A 41 -14.60 -7.09 -1.13
N ALA A 42 -14.26 -6.01 -0.41
CA ALA A 42 -14.31 -5.97 1.04
C ALA A 42 -15.75 -6.08 1.57
N GLN A 43 -16.74 -5.59 0.82
CA GLN A 43 -18.15 -5.59 1.21
C GLN A 43 -18.73 -7.02 1.27
N PHE A 44 -18.14 -7.98 0.57
CA PHE A 44 -18.52 -9.40 0.63
C PHE A 44 -17.97 -10.13 1.87
N LEU A 45 -17.09 -9.51 2.66
CA LEU A 45 -16.65 -10.09 3.95
C LEU A 45 -17.68 -9.79 5.06
N PRO A 46 -17.78 -10.65 6.09
CA PRO A 46 -18.61 -10.40 7.26
C PRO A 46 -18.24 -9.08 7.96
N GLN A 47 -19.25 -8.29 8.33
CA GLN A 47 -19.04 -7.17 9.26
C GLN A 47 -18.73 -7.67 10.69
N ALA A 48 -19.24 -8.86 11.02
CA ALA A 48 -18.88 -9.59 12.23
C ALA A 48 -17.37 -9.85 12.31
N ALA A 49 -16.84 -9.93 13.53
CA ALA A 49 -15.40 -10.00 13.84
C ALA A 49 -14.53 -8.83 13.33
N SER A 50 -15.09 -7.83 12.64
CA SER A 50 -14.42 -6.69 12.00
C SER A 50 -13.62 -7.03 10.73
N CYS A 51 -14.02 -8.06 9.98
CA CYS A 51 -13.26 -8.53 8.81
C CYS A 51 -13.10 -7.46 7.72
N GLN A 52 -14.13 -6.64 7.45
CA GLN A 52 -14.04 -5.53 6.50
C GLN A 52 -13.00 -4.48 6.93
N SER A 53 -13.06 -4.01 8.19
CA SER A 53 -12.10 -3.04 8.73
C SER A 53 -10.67 -3.58 8.74
N TYR A 54 -10.48 -4.86 9.04
CA TYR A 54 -9.18 -5.52 9.00
C TYR A 54 -8.64 -5.72 7.56
N PHE A 55 -9.52 -5.90 6.57
CA PHE A 55 -9.12 -5.95 5.16
C PHE A 55 -8.58 -4.59 4.73
N LEU A 56 -9.32 -3.51 5.02
CA LEU A 56 -8.89 -2.15 4.70
C LEU A 56 -7.59 -1.77 5.43
N MET A 57 -7.44 -2.19 6.69
CA MET A 57 -6.20 -1.97 7.48
C MET A 57 -4.96 -2.57 6.82
N ILE A 58 -5.01 -3.84 6.36
CA ILE A 58 -3.86 -4.48 5.73
C ILE A 58 -3.57 -3.89 4.34
N VAL A 59 -4.61 -3.64 3.54
CA VAL A 59 -4.44 -3.06 2.19
C VAL A 59 -3.92 -1.62 2.26
N SER A 60 -4.45 -0.80 3.17
CA SER A 60 -4.00 0.58 3.36
C SER A 60 -2.56 0.64 3.88
N ALA A 61 -2.21 -0.19 4.86
CA ALA A 61 -0.84 -0.25 5.38
C ALA A 61 0.19 -0.57 4.28
N TYR A 62 -0.15 -1.46 3.35
CA TYR A 62 0.71 -1.72 2.20
C TYR A 62 0.83 -0.52 1.26
N ILE A 63 -0.29 0.08 0.85
CA ILE A 63 -0.32 1.22 -0.08
C ILE A 63 0.47 2.41 0.49
N VAL A 64 0.24 2.74 1.77
CA VAL A 64 0.93 3.83 2.49
C VAL A 64 2.43 3.56 2.59
N ALA A 65 2.84 2.36 3.01
CA ALA A 65 4.26 2.02 3.14
C ALA A 65 5.00 2.11 1.80
N VAL A 66 4.41 1.58 0.72
CA VAL A 66 5.00 1.65 -0.64
C VAL A 66 5.03 3.09 -1.15
N TYR A 67 3.98 3.89 -0.91
CA TYR A 67 3.97 5.30 -1.29
C TYR A 67 5.07 6.09 -0.59
N HIS A 68 5.22 5.94 0.73
CA HIS A 68 6.28 6.65 1.48
C HIS A 68 7.67 6.22 1.01
N SER A 69 7.89 4.94 0.72
CA SER A 69 9.14 4.44 0.13
C SER A 69 9.40 5.02 -1.27
N MET A 70 8.38 5.08 -2.13
CA MET A 70 8.46 5.71 -3.46
C MET A 70 8.81 7.20 -3.36
N LYS A 71 8.17 7.92 -2.42
CA LYS A 71 8.40 9.35 -2.17
C LYS A 71 9.80 9.62 -1.62
N GLU A 72 10.32 8.78 -0.72
CA GLU A 72 11.69 8.89 -0.22
C GLU A 72 12.73 8.59 -1.33
N GLU A 73 12.54 7.53 -2.11
CA GLU A 73 13.44 7.20 -3.23
C GLU A 73 13.41 8.28 -4.32
N LEU A 74 12.26 8.92 -4.59
CA LEU A 74 12.18 10.05 -5.50
C LEU A 74 12.95 11.27 -4.98
N ARG A 75 12.79 11.61 -3.69
CA ARG A 75 13.55 12.70 -3.02
C ARG A 75 15.07 12.42 -3.03
N ARG A 76 15.49 11.18 -2.76
CA ARG A 76 16.91 10.75 -2.81
C ARG A 76 17.53 10.90 -4.20
N ASN A 77 16.76 10.62 -5.26
CA ASN A 77 17.21 10.68 -6.66
C ASN A 77 16.98 12.06 -7.33
N ALA A 78 16.56 13.08 -6.58
CA ALA A 78 16.31 14.42 -7.10
C ALA A 78 17.59 15.09 -7.67
N PRO A 79 17.53 15.79 -8.83
CA PRO A 79 18.69 16.49 -9.39
C PRO A 79 19.24 17.56 -8.45
N GLY A 80 20.43 17.34 -7.90
CA GLY A 80 21.13 18.28 -7.01
C GLY A 80 21.71 17.64 -5.74
N THR A 81 21.15 16.52 -5.27
CA THR A 81 21.56 15.85 -4.02
C THR A 81 22.78 14.93 -4.19
N THR A 82 23.06 14.47 -5.42
CA THR A 82 24.16 13.52 -5.71
C THR A 82 25.53 14.19 -5.54
N PRO A 83 26.43 13.71 -4.65
CA PRO A 83 27.77 14.29 -4.50
C PRO A 83 28.59 14.18 -5.78
N VAL A 84 29.17 15.29 -6.24
CA VAL A 84 29.96 15.37 -7.48
C VAL A 84 31.29 14.62 -7.34
N LYS A 85 31.26 13.29 -7.50
CA LYS A 85 32.46 12.46 -7.65
C LYS A 85 33.16 12.85 -8.96
N ARG A 86 34.33 13.51 -8.84
CA ARG A 86 35.21 13.82 -9.97
C ARG A 86 35.49 12.54 -10.77
N LYS A 87 35.31 12.61 -12.10
CA LYS A 87 35.38 11.46 -13.00
C LYS A 87 36.71 10.71 -12.87
N SER A 88 36.65 9.44 -12.46
CA SER A 88 37.59 8.43 -12.93
C SER A 88 36.98 7.74 -14.15
N ILE A 89 37.79 7.39 -15.14
CA ILE A 89 37.31 6.75 -16.37
C ILE A 89 37.08 5.27 -16.10
N SER A 90 35.81 4.87 -16.01
CA SER A 90 35.37 3.47 -15.98
C SER A 90 33.99 3.40 -16.60
N GLN A 91 33.86 2.70 -17.72
CA GLN A 91 32.57 2.50 -18.39
C GLN A 91 31.77 1.43 -17.64
N VAL A 92 31.04 1.85 -16.60
CA VAL A 92 29.93 1.07 -16.07
C VAL A 92 28.71 1.44 -16.89
N SER A 93 28.14 0.46 -17.59
CA SER A 93 26.91 0.63 -18.36
C SER A 93 25.80 1.13 -17.43
N GLN A 94 25.09 2.18 -17.87
CA GLN A 94 23.85 2.58 -17.22
C GLN A 94 22.79 1.57 -17.65
N GLU A 95 22.67 0.47 -16.90
CA GLU A 95 21.82 -0.65 -17.28
C GLU A 95 20.35 -0.24 -17.34
N VAL A 96 19.75 -0.65 -18.44
CA VAL A 96 18.40 -0.38 -18.94
C VAL A 96 17.37 -0.21 -17.82
N LEU A 97 16.66 0.92 -17.83
CA LEU A 97 15.45 1.17 -17.03
C LEU A 97 14.31 0.27 -17.56
N GLY A 98 14.36 -1.02 -17.21
CA GLY A 98 13.69 -2.10 -17.93
C GLY A 98 12.24 -2.34 -17.53
N GLU A 99 11.32 -1.80 -18.32
CA GLU A 99 9.90 -2.19 -18.50
C GLU A 99 8.95 -2.17 -17.28
N THR A 100 9.43 -2.18 -16.04
CA THR A 100 8.67 -1.84 -14.84
C THR A 100 9.17 -0.51 -14.28
N GLY A 101 8.28 0.49 -14.20
CA GLY A 101 8.62 1.86 -13.76
C GLY A 101 8.88 2.03 -12.26
N ALA A 102 9.32 0.99 -11.56
CA ALA A 102 9.57 0.98 -10.12
C ALA A 102 11.07 0.97 -9.82
N MET A 103 11.52 1.82 -8.89
CA MET A 103 12.93 1.92 -8.52
C MET A 103 13.37 0.66 -7.72
N PRO A 104 14.59 0.13 -7.92
CA PRO A 104 15.05 -1.09 -7.24
C PRO A 104 14.95 -1.04 -5.71
N GLY A 105 15.24 0.11 -5.08
CA GLY A 105 15.11 0.29 -3.63
C GLY A 105 13.67 0.13 -3.13
N MET A 106 12.70 0.68 -3.87
CA MET A 106 11.26 0.53 -3.59
C MET A 106 10.82 -0.93 -3.72
N ILE A 107 11.34 -1.67 -4.71
CA ILE A 107 11.08 -3.10 -4.89
C ILE A 107 11.59 -3.89 -3.68
N THR A 108 12.84 -3.65 -3.24
CA THR A 108 13.40 -4.34 -2.07
C THR A 108 12.64 -4.00 -0.78
N PHE A 109 12.29 -2.72 -0.56
CA PHE A 109 11.49 -2.30 0.58
C PHE A 109 10.12 -3.00 0.60
N SER A 110 9.41 -3.03 -0.54
CA SER A 110 8.08 -3.63 -0.65
C SER A 110 8.13 -5.13 -0.33
N GLN A 111 9.18 -5.83 -0.80
CA GLN A 111 9.40 -7.23 -0.50
C GLN A 111 9.68 -7.50 0.99
N ASP A 112 10.56 -6.72 1.62
CA ASP A 112 10.90 -6.87 3.04
C ASP A 112 9.73 -6.48 3.96
N TYR A 113 8.99 -5.41 3.64
CA TYR A 113 7.82 -4.98 4.39
C TYR A 113 6.73 -6.07 4.39
N VAL A 114 6.46 -6.68 3.23
CA VAL A 114 5.50 -7.79 3.11
C VAL A 114 6.01 -9.03 3.85
N ALA A 115 7.28 -9.38 3.71
CA ALA A 115 7.87 -10.57 4.32
C ALA A 115 7.92 -10.52 5.86
N ASN A 116 8.04 -9.32 6.44
CA ASN A 116 8.26 -9.12 7.87
C ASN A 116 7.04 -8.53 8.59
N GLU A 117 6.72 -7.25 8.40
CA GLU A 117 5.71 -6.55 9.20
C GLU A 117 4.29 -6.88 8.79
N LEU A 118 3.97 -6.79 7.50
CA LEU A 118 2.64 -7.08 6.98
C LEU A 118 2.25 -8.53 7.24
N THR A 119 3.21 -9.46 7.10
CA THR A 119 3.09 -10.86 7.50
C THR A 119 2.65 -10.99 8.96
N GLN A 120 3.38 -10.41 9.92
CA GLN A 120 3.06 -10.51 11.35
C GLN A 120 1.68 -9.92 11.68
N SER A 121 1.32 -8.79 11.07
CA SER A 121 0.01 -8.15 11.24
C SER A 121 -1.12 -9.05 10.72
N PHE A 122 -0.99 -9.56 9.49
CA PHE A 122 -1.98 -10.42 8.84
C PHE A 122 -2.14 -11.77 9.57
N PHE A 123 -1.06 -12.38 10.07
CA PHE A 123 -1.15 -13.54 10.97
C PHE A 123 -1.93 -13.25 12.25
N THR A 124 -1.60 -12.14 12.92
CA THR A 124 -2.26 -11.71 14.17
C THR A 124 -3.76 -11.45 13.95
N ILE A 125 -4.12 -10.81 12.84
CA ILE A 125 -5.52 -10.54 12.46
C ILE A 125 -6.27 -11.82 12.10
N THR A 126 -5.66 -12.73 11.32
CA THR A 126 -6.28 -14.01 10.93
C THR A 126 -6.60 -14.84 12.17
N GLN A 127 -5.68 -14.89 13.16
CA GLN A 127 -5.95 -15.53 14.46
C GLN A 127 -7.06 -14.83 15.26
N LYS A 128 -7.15 -13.49 15.24
CA LYS A 128 -8.25 -12.76 15.89
C LYS A 128 -9.61 -13.10 15.25
N ILE A 129 -9.67 -13.22 13.92
CA ILE A 129 -10.87 -13.64 13.19
C ILE A 129 -11.22 -15.09 13.55
N GLN A 130 -10.28 -16.04 13.42
CA GLN A 130 -10.52 -17.45 13.81
C GLN A 130 -11.06 -17.56 15.25
N LYS A 131 -10.43 -16.90 16.23
CA LYS A 131 -10.84 -16.96 17.64
C LYS A 131 -12.25 -16.40 17.88
N LYS A 132 -12.66 -15.34 17.16
CA LYS A 132 -14.03 -14.81 17.22
C LYS A 132 -15.06 -15.68 16.49
N MET A 133 -14.66 -16.36 15.40
CA MET A 133 -15.57 -17.15 14.56
C MET A 133 -15.61 -18.65 14.89
N ALA A 134 -14.78 -19.13 15.82
CA ALA A 134 -14.63 -20.57 16.12
C ALA A 134 -15.93 -21.29 16.53
N GLY A 135 -16.93 -20.57 17.05
CA GLY A 135 -18.25 -21.10 17.39
C GLY A 135 -19.20 -21.29 16.18
N SER A 136 -18.82 -20.84 14.99
CA SER A 136 -19.62 -20.90 13.75
C SER A 136 -18.91 -21.77 12.69
N ARG A 137 -18.77 -23.07 12.96
CA ARG A 137 -18.12 -24.07 12.07
C ARG A 137 -19.11 -25.11 11.52
N ASN A 138 -20.31 -24.70 11.11
CA ASN A 138 -21.19 -25.55 10.30
C ASN A 138 -20.65 -25.59 8.86
N ALA A 139 -19.84 -26.61 8.53
CA ALA A 139 -19.13 -26.67 7.26
C ALA A 139 -20.05 -26.84 6.03
N THR A 140 -21.28 -27.34 6.22
CA THR A 140 -22.17 -27.82 5.16
C THR A 140 -23.19 -26.81 4.64
N GLU A 141 -23.42 -25.70 5.36
CA GLU A 141 -24.43 -24.69 5.01
C GLU A 141 -23.78 -23.30 4.83
N PRO A 142 -24.32 -22.43 3.95
CA PRO A 142 -23.88 -21.04 3.84
C PRO A 142 -23.96 -20.35 5.20
N SER A 143 -22.93 -19.60 5.57
CA SER A 143 -22.93 -18.91 6.85
C SER A 143 -23.68 -17.58 6.75
N ASP A 144 -24.76 -17.43 7.53
CA ASP A 144 -25.58 -16.19 7.66
C ASP A 144 -24.78 -14.94 8.06
N MET A 145 -23.50 -15.11 8.41
CA MET A 145 -22.57 -14.03 8.74
C MET A 145 -22.05 -13.28 7.50
N PHE A 146 -22.16 -13.86 6.31
CA PHE A 146 -21.77 -13.22 5.06
C PHE A 146 -22.92 -12.42 4.45
N PRO A 147 -22.70 -11.17 4.00
CA PRO A 147 -23.73 -10.37 3.37
C PRO A 147 -24.06 -10.90 1.96
N VAL A 148 -25.36 -11.05 1.68
CA VAL A 148 -25.86 -11.36 0.33
C VAL A 148 -26.05 -10.04 -0.42
N LEU A 149 -25.19 -9.82 -1.42
CA LEU A 149 -25.16 -8.61 -2.26
C LEU A 149 -25.64 -8.94 -3.68
N PRO A 150 -26.00 -7.92 -4.50
CA PRO A 150 -26.21 -8.12 -5.93
C PRO A 150 -24.98 -8.79 -6.56
N GLY A 151 -25.19 -9.90 -7.28
CA GLY A 151 -24.12 -10.70 -7.87
C GLY A 151 -23.53 -11.79 -6.98
N SER A 152 -23.89 -11.88 -5.68
CA SER A 152 -23.49 -13.00 -4.80
C SER A 152 -23.95 -14.36 -5.36
N TYR A 153 -23.03 -15.32 -5.46
CA TYR A 153 -23.33 -16.69 -5.92
C TYR A 153 -22.48 -17.80 -5.28
N LEU A 154 -21.48 -17.45 -4.46
CA LEU A 154 -20.63 -18.40 -3.76
C LEU A 154 -21.23 -18.74 -2.38
N PRO A 155 -21.34 -20.03 -1.98
CA PRO A 155 -21.62 -20.40 -0.61
C PRO A 155 -20.37 -20.17 0.25
N LEU A 156 -20.37 -19.09 1.04
CA LEU A 156 -19.24 -18.69 1.86
C LEU A 156 -19.45 -19.15 3.32
N ASN A 157 -18.54 -20.00 3.81
CA ASN A 157 -18.72 -20.71 5.09
C ASN A 157 -17.61 -20.42 6.12
N ASN A 158 -16.47 -19.83 5.71
CA ASN A 158 -15.31 -19.60 6.59
C ASN A 158 -14.78 -18.15 6.46
N PRO A 159 -15.12 -17.24 7.39
CA PRO A 159 -14.70 -15.84 7.35
C PRO A 159 -13.18 -15.62 7.33
N ALA A 160 -12.40 -16.49 7.98
CA ALA A 160 -10.94 -16.37 7.97
C ALA A 160 -10.33 -16.78 6.62
N LEU A 161 -10.90 -17.79 5.96
CA LEU A 161 -10.48 -18.23 4.63
C LEU A 161 -10.77 -17.19 3.55
N GLU A 162 -11.98 -16.62 3.55
CA GLU A 162 -12.33 -15.56 2.58
C GLU A 162 -11.52 -14.29 2.83
N PHE A 163 -11.34 -13.87 4.09
CA PHE A 163 -10.44 -12.77 4.45
C PHE A 163 -9.01 -12.97 3.91
N VAL A 164 -8.40 -14.14 4.15
CA VAL A 164 -7.07 -14.47 3.63
C VAL A 164 -7.05 -14.42 2.09
N LYS A 165 -8.03 -15.04 1.42
CA LYS A 165 -8.08 -15.06 -0.04
C LYS A 165 -8.23 -13.67 -0.65
N TYR A 166 -9.08 -12.80 -0.08
CA TYR A 166 -9.36 -11.49 -0.67
C TYR A 166 -8.19 -10.53 -0.49
N VAL A 167 -7.59 -10.48 0.71
CA VAL A 167 -6.38 -9.67 0.97
C VAL A 167 -5.20 -10.16 0.13
N CYS A 168 -4.93 -11.47 0.08
CA CYS A 168 -3.88 -12.01 -0.79
C CYS A 168 -4.16 -11.75 -2.27
N LYS A 169 -5.43 -11.70 -2.72
CA LYS A 169 -5.78 -11.36 -4.10
C LYS A 169 -5.48 -9.90 -4.43
N VAL A 170 -5.76 -8.95 -3.54
CA VAL A 170 -5.40 -7.54 -3.72
C VAL A 170 -3.88 -7.35 -3.70
N LEU A 171 -3.17 -7.95 -2.75
CA LEU A 171 -1.70 -7.88 -2.72
C LEU A 171 -1.06 -8.53 -3.96
N SER A 172 -1.69 -9.53 -4.58
CA SER A 172 -1.23 -10.14 -5.85
C SER A 172 -1.41 -9.27 -7.10
N LEU A 173 -1.94 -8.04 -6.97
CA LEU A 173 -1.95 -7.06 -8.06
C LEU A 173 -0.56 -6.43 -8.28
N ASP A 174 0.29 -6.41 -7.25
CA ASP A 174 1.67 -5.94 -7.37
C ASP A 174 2.61 -7.11 -7.70
N ALA A 175 3.14 -7.09 -8.93
CA ALA A 175 4.05 -8.11 -9.43
C ALA A 175 5.34 -8.22 -8.59
N ASN A 176 5.80 -7.11 -7.99
CA ASN A 176 7.09 -7.02 -7.29
C ASN A 176 7.14 -7.89 -6.02
N ILE A 177 5.99 -8.16 -5.39
CA ILE A 177 5.86 -8.93 -4.14
C ILE A 177 5.26 -10.33 -4.33
N THR A 178 5.12 -10.80 -5.57
CA THR A 178 4.45 -12.06 -5.93
C THR A 178 4.94 -13.26 -5.10
N ASN A 179 6.25 -13.38 -4.88
CA ASN A 179 6.84 -14.52 -4.15
C ASN A 179 6.52 -14.46 -2.65
N GLN A 180 6.52 -13.25 -2.09
CA GLN A 180 6.26 -12.93 -0.70
C GLN A 180 4.77 -13.16 -0.38
N VAL A 181 3.86 -12.67 -1.24
CA VAL A 181 2.42 -12.94 -1.16
C VAL A 181 2.11 -14.43 -1.29
N ASN A 182 2.77 -15.15 -2.20
CA ASN A 182 2.60 -16.60 -2.33
C ASN A 182 3.10 -17.37 -1.09
N LYS A 183 4.22 -16.96 -0.47
CA LYS A 183 4.68 -17.53 0.81
C LYS A 183 3.67 -17.27 1.92
N LEU A 184 3.27 -16.01 2.10
CA LEU A 184 2.32 -15.55 3.10
C LEU A 184 0.98 -16.30 2.98
N ARG A 185 0.46 -16.46 1.76
CA ARG A 185 -0.74 -17.25 1.48
C ARG A 185 -0.60 -18.71 1.91
N ARG A 186 0.50 -19.40 1.60
CA ARG A 186 0.72 -20.81 2.04
C ARG A 186 0.73 -20.93 3.55
N ASP A 187 1.46 -20.04 4.23
CA ASP A 187 1.66 -20.13 5.67
C ASP A 187 0.38 -19.71 6.44
N LEU A 188 -0.42 -18.77 5.91
CA LEU A 188 -1.77 -18.44 6.42
C LEU A 188 -2.80 -19.55 6.15
N LEU A 189 -2.75 -20.22 4.98
CA LEU A 189 -3.61 -21.37 4.70
C LEU A 189 -3.32 -22.52 5.67
N ARG A 190 -2.04 -22.76 6.00
CA ARG A 190 -1.63 -23.71 7.04
C ARG A 190 -2.16 -23.32 8.44
N LEU A 191 -2.14 -22.04 8.80
CA LEU A 191 -2.72 -21.54 10.06
C LEU A 191 -4.22 -21.83 10.19
N ILE A 192 -4.97 -21.79 9.09
CA ILE A 192 -6.42 -22.03 9.07
C ILE A 192 -6.83 -23.47 8.73
N GLU A 193 -5.88 -24.42 8.79
CA GLU A 193 -6.10 -25.86 8.55
C GLU A 193 -6.57 -26.20 7.11
N VAL A 194 -6.31 -25.32 6.13
CA VAL A 194 -6.73 -25.49 4.73
C VAL A 194 -5.52 -25.82 3.84
N GLY A 195 -5.61 -26.90 3.06
CA GLY A 195 -4.57 -27.29 2.11
C GLY A 195 -4.46 -26.32 0.93
N GLU A 196 -3.23 -25.94 0.54
CA GLU A 196 -2.98 -24.91 -0.48
C GLU A 196 -3.52 -25.25 -1.88
N PHE A 197 -3.60 -26.54 -2.20
CA PHE A 197 -4.14 -27.06 -3.47
C PHE A 197 -5.64 -27.42 -3.42
N SER A 198 -6.32 -27.18 -2.29
CA SER A 198 -7.77 -27.44 -2.18
C SER A 198 -8.59 -26.45 -3.00
N GLU A 199 -9.76 -26.86 -3.50
CA GLU A 199 -10.66 -25.93 -4.20
C GLU A 199 -11.09 -24.75 -3.31
N ALA A 200 -11.28 -24.99 -2.01
CA ALA A 200 -11.64 -23.95 -1.04
C ALA A 200 -10.55 -22.86 -0.91
N ALA A 201 -9.27 -23.22 -1.10
CA ALA A 201 -8.14 -22.29 -1.10
C ALA A 201 -8.01 -21.47 -2.40
N GLN A 202 -8.71 -21.84 -3.48
CA GLN A 202 -8.69 -21.08 -4.73
C GLN A 202 -9.47 -19.77 -4.57
N PHE A 203 -8.92 -18.69 -5.10
CA PHE A 203 -9.68 -17.44 -5.22
C PHE A 203 -10.73 -17.60 -6.32
N ARG A 204 -11.98 -17.26 -6.01
CA ARG A 204 -13.07 -17.05 -6.95
C ARG A 204 -13.67 -15.69 -6.62
N ASP A 205 -14.00 -14.90 -7.64
CA ASP A 205 -14.66 -13.60 -7.43
C ASP A 205 -16.03 -13.83 -6.77
N PRO A 206 -16.35 -13.20 -5.63
CA PRO A 206 -17.67 -13.35 -4.99
C PRO A 206 -18.80 -12.66 -5.76
N CYS A 207 -18.49 -11.73 -6.67
CA CYS A 207 -19.43 -11.03 -7.52
C CYS A 207 -19.47 -11.63 -8.93
N ARG A 208 -20.66 -11.73 -9.53
CA ARG A 208 -20.79 -11.96 -10.98
C ARG A 208 -20.82 -10.63 -11.71
N SER A 209 -19.84 -10.41 -12.59
CA SER A 209 -19.97 -9.40 -13.64
C SER A 209 -21.03 -9.82 -14.68
N TYR A 210 -21.71 -8.83 -15.25
CA TYR A 210 -22.59 -8.99 -16.40
C TYR A 210 -22.31 -7.82 -17.35
N VAL A 211 -22.02 -8.14 -18.62
CA VAL A 211 -21.80 -7.13 -19.65
C VAL A 211 -23.15 -6.72 -20.23
N LEU A 212 -23.45 -5.43 -20.24
CA LEU A 212 -24.65 -4.90 -20.88
C LEU A 212 -24.31 -4.64 -22.35
N PRO A 213 -24.84 -5.41 -23.31
CA PRO A 213 -24.52 -5.20 -24.71
C PRO A 213 -25.11 -3.88 -25.21
N GLU A 214 -24.43 -3.26 -26.17
CA GLU A 214 -24.94 -2.14 -26.99
C GLU A 214 -25.40 -0.90 -26.17
N VAL A 215 -24.66 -0.50 -25.13
CA VAL A 215 -24.97 0.72 -24.35
C VAL A 215 -24.69 1.97 -25.18
N ILE A 216 -25.76 2.66 -25.61
CA ILE A 216 -25.69 3.89 -26.40
C ILE A 216 -25.58 5.13 -25.48
N CYS A 217 -24.48 5.87 -25.59
CA CYS A 217 -24.31 7.15 -24.92
C CYS A 217 -25.22 8.24 -25.52
N ARG A 218 -26.18 8.75 -24.73
CA ARG A 218 -27.17 9.76 -25.18
C ARG A 218 -26.59 11.09 -25.68
N ASN A 219 -25.33 11.41 -25.36
CA ASN A 219 -24.71 12.70 -25.71
C ASN A 219 -23.91 12.66 -27.03
N CYS A 220 -23.33 11.52 -27.39
CA CYS A 220 -22.50 11.36 -28.59
C CYS A 220 -22.90 10.19 -29.49
N ASN A 221 -23.93 9.43 -29.12
CA ASN A 221 -24.40 8.19 -29.78
C ASN A 221 -23.32 7.10 -29.94
N PHE A 222 -22.20 7.20 -29.23
CA PHE A 222 -21.21 6.13 -29.15
C PHE A 222 -21.83 4.91 -28.48
N CYS A 223 -21.72 3.75 -29.12
CA CYS A 223 -22.26 2.48 -28.66
C CYS A 223 -21.10 1.57 -28.21
N ARG A 224 -21.25 0.92 -27.05
CA ARG A 224 -20.22 0.08 -26.43
C ARG A 224 -20.84 -0.93 -25.46
N ASP A 225 -20.12 -2.06 -25.26
CA ASP A 225 -20.32 -3.05 -24.19
C ASP A 225 -19.50 -2.77 -22.90
#